data_AF-A0A832G812-F1
#
_entry.id   AF-A0A832G812-F1
#
_cell.length_a   1.000
_cell.length_b   1.000
_cell.length_c   1.000
_cell.angle_alpha   90.00
_cell.angle_beta   90.00
_cell.angle_gamma   90.00
#
_symmetry.space_group_name_H-M   'P 1'
#
loop_
_entity.id
_entity.type
_entity.pdbx_description
1 polymer ?
#
loop_
_entity_poly.entity_id
_entity_poly.type
_entity_poly.pdbx_seq_one_letter_code
_entity_poly.pdbx_strand_id
1 'polypeptide(L)'
;LVLSRDANIIDTILYGLSPFIESSSPVFASQKMFIVQAIINFFVHSGSGQAALTMPIMAPLADLAGVTRQTAILAFQFGEYTNIIIPTSAVTMGALSMARVPWDKWAKWVLPLMIILFLLGFILLIPPNLIGWH
;
A
#
# COMPACT_ATOMS: atom_id res chain seq x y z
N LEU A 1 3.78 19.33 -1.13
CA LEU A 1 5.04 18.75 -1.65
C LEU A 1 6.25 19.59 -1.26
N VAL A 2 6.37 20.85 -1.67
CA VAL A 2 7.46 21.76 -1.22
C VAL A 2 7.42 21.97 0.31
N LEU A 3 6.26 22.34 0.86
CA LEU A 3 6.06 22.51 2.32
C LEU A 3 6.33 21.25 3.18
N SER A 4 6.10 20.05 2.63
CA SER A 4 6.28 18.78 3.35
C SER A 4 7.76 18.36 3.43
N ARG A 5 8.56 18.82 2.45
CA ARG A 5 10.01 18.64 2.40
C ARG A 5 10.72 19.67 3.29
N ASP A 6 10.22 20.92 3.28
CA ASP A 6 10.76 22.01 4.10
C ASP A 6 10.46 21.86 5.60
N ALA A 7 9.45 21.04 5.96
CA ALA A 7 9.04 20.82 7.35
C ALA A 7 9.61 19.53 8.02
N ASN A 8 10.53 18.79 7.38
CA ASN A 8 11.10 17.51 7.87
C ASN A 8 10.05 16.42 8.21
N ILE A 9 8.79 16.57 7.80
CA ILE A 9 7.71 15.59 8.09
C ILE A 9 7.96 14.30 7.30
N ILE A 10 8.37 14.44 6.05
CA ILE A 10 8.75 13.33 5.17
C ILE A 10 9.94 12.57 5.75
N ASP A 11 10.95 13.27 6.26
CA ASP A 11 12.15 12.67 6.85
C ASP A 11 11.85 11.95 8.18
N THR A 12 10.90 12.47 8.97
CA THR A 12 10.47 11.83 10.22
C THR A 12 9.70 10.53 9.96
N ILE A 13 8.81 10.53 8.96
CA ILE A 13 8.07 9.33 8.55
C ILE A 13 9.04 8.29 7.94
N LEU A 14 9.99 8.73 7.11
CA LEU A 14 11.07 7.88 6.60
C LEU A 14 11.89 7.28 7.72
N TYR A 15 12.31 8.07 8.71
CA TYR A 15 13.07 7.59 9.86
C TYR A 15 12.28 6.57 10.68
N GLY A 16 10.96 6.77 10.85
CA GLY A 16 10.09 5.84 11.57
C GLY A 16 9.79 4.53 10.83
N LEU A 17 9.66 4.58 9.50
CA LEU A 17 9.32 3.40 8.68
C LEU A 17 10.55 2.63 8.17
N SER A 18 11.72 3.29 8.07
CA SER A 18 12.96 2.68 7.58
C SER A 18 13.33 1.39 8.33
N PRO A 19 13.36 1.34 9.67
CA PRO A 19 13.71 0.11 10.39
C PRO A 19 12.71 -1.02 10.14
N PHE A 20 11.46 -0.66 9.84
CA PHE A 20 10.43 -1.65 9.56
C PHE A 20 10.66 -2.26 8.19
N ILE A 21 10.89 -1.44 7.15
CA ILE A 21 11.04 -1.91 5.77
C ILE A 21 12.41 -2.54 5.51
N GLU A 22 13.46 -2.09 6.21
CA GLU A 22 14.81 -2.63 6.08
C GLU A 22 14.81 -4.16 6.29
N SER A 23 15.51 -4.86 5.41
CA SER A 23 15.48 -6.31 5.31
C SER A 23 16.71 -6.79 4.54
N SER A 24 17.24 -7.94 4.93
CA SER A 24 18.31 -8.62 4.18
C SER A 24 17.84 -9.20 2.84
N SER A 25 16.52 -9.28 2.61
CA SER A 25 15.92 -9.75 1.36
C SER A 25 15.03 -8.68 0.72
N PRO A 26 15.25 -8.35 -0.57
CA PRO A 26 14.39 -7.45 -1.34
C PRO A 26 12.92 -7.92 -1.41
N VAL A 27 12.70 -9.24 -1.46
CA VAL A 27 11.36 -9.83 -1.44
C VAL A 27 10.63 -9.40 -0.17
N PHE A 28 11.21 -9.66 1.01
CA PHE A 28 10.61 -9.26 2.28
C PHE A 28 10.47 -7.74 2.38
N ALA A 29 11.43 -6.95 1.90
CA ALA A 29 11.30 -5.49 1.86
C ALA A 29 10.05 -5.05 1.08
N SER A 30 9.86 -5.56 -0.15
CA SER A 30 8.69 -5.23 -0.98
C SER A 30 7.36 -5.68 -0.36
N GLN A 31 7.34 -6.81 0.34
CA GLN A 31 6.17 -7.29 1.05
C GLN A 31 5.81 -6.41 2.25
N LYS A 32 6.83 -5.92 2.99
CA LYS A 32 6.61 -4.93 4.05
C LYS A 32 6.13 -3.59 3.49
N MET A 33 6.65 -3.17 2.33
CA MET A 33 6.13 -2.00 1.62
C MET A 33 4.64 -2.15 1.29
N PHE A 34 4.21 -3.31 0.81
CA PHE A 34 2.80 -3.60 0.55
C PHE A 34 1.94 -3.44 1.82
N ILE A 35 2.38 -3.99 2.96
CA ILE A 35 1.66 -3.83 4.24
C ILE A 35 1.57 -2.36 4.67
N VAL A 36 2.67 -1.61 4.58
CA VAL A 36 2.67 -0.18 4.89
C VAL A 36 1.68 0.56 3.99
N GLN A 37 1.66 0.26 2.69
CA GLN A 37 0.73 0.88 1.74
C GLN A 37 -0.72 0.52 2.02
N ALA A 38 -1.03 -0.72 2.42
CA ALA A 38 -2.37 -1.11 2.82
C ALA A 38 -2.85 -0.39 4.10
N ILE A 39 -1.96 -0.20 5.08
CA ILE A 39 -2.25 0.56 6.30
C ILE A 39 -2.50 2.03 5.97
N ILE A 40 -1.66 2.65 5.13
CA ILE A 40 -1.85 4.04 4.72
C ILE A 40 -3.16 4.19 3.92
N ASN A 41 -3.49 3.24 3.06
CA ASN A 41 -4.72 3.26 2.26
C ASN A 41 -5.99 3.28 3.13
N PHE A 42 -5.95 2.72 4.35
CA PHE A 42 -7.05 2.87 5.32
C PHE A 42 -7.39 4.33 5.64
N PHE A 43 -6.37 5.20 5.71
CA PHE A 43 -6.51 6.62 6.02
C PHE A 43 -6.64 7.49 4.77
N VAL A 44 -5.95 7.12 3.68
CA VAL A 44 -5.87 7.88 2.43
C VAL A 44 -6.29 6.96 1.28
N HIS A 45 -7.57 6.64 1.20
CA HIS A 45 -8.16 5.71 0.21
C HIS A 45 -8.36 6.35 -1.20
N SER A 46 -7.46 7.25 -1.60
CA SER A 46 -7.43 7.82 -2.96
C SER A 46 -6.09 7.47 -3.60
N GLY A 47 -6.09 6.72 -4.70
CA GLY A 47 -4.84 6.22 -5.29
C GLY A 47 -3.88 7.33 -5.70
N SER A 48 -4.37 8.39 -6.34
CA SER A 48 -3.52 9.54 -6.72
C SER A 48 -3.00 10.33 -5.51
N GLY A 49 -3.83 10.54 -4.49
CA GLY A 49 -3.44 11.24 -3.26
C GLY A 49 -2.44 10.45 -2.43
N GLN A 50 -2.66 9.15 -2.28
CA GLN A 50 -1.74 8.25 -1.61
C GLN A 50 -0.43 8.12 -2.38
N ALA A 51 -0.45 7.99 -3.70
CA ALA A 51 0.77 7.93 -4.50
C ALA A 51 1.59 9.23 -4.36
N ALA A 52 0.93 10.39 -4.45
CA ALA A 52 1.59 11.69 -4.26
C ALA A 52 2.21 11.87 -2.87
N LEU A 53 1.61 11.25 -1.85
CA LEU A 53 2.10 11.28 -0.46
C LEU A 53 3.25 10.27 -0.23
N THR A 54 3.09 9.03 -0.68
CA THR A 54 3.93 7.91 -0.26
C THR A 54 5.07 7.60 -1.23
N MET A 55 4.91 7.80 -2.54
CA MET A 55 5.94 7.43 -3.51
C MET A 55 7.23 8.25 -3.39
N PRO A 56 7.22 9.55 -3.04
CA PRO A 56 8.46 10.30 -2.78
C PRO A 56 9.31 9.73 -1.64
N ILE A 57 8.67 9.03 -0.69
CA ILE A 57 9.29 8.33 0.45
C ILE A 57 9.69 6.92 0.03
N MET A 58 8.80 6.22 -0.67
CA MET A 58 8.95 4.79 -0.93
C MET A 58 9.95 4.49 -2.05
N ALA A 59 10.13 5.40 -3.01
CA ALA A 59 11.13 5.27 -4.06
C ALA A 59 12.58 5.22 -3.54
N PRO A 60 13.07 6.21 -2.75
CA PRO A 60 14.43 6.13 -2.21
C PRO A 60 14.60 4.96 -1.22
N LEU A 61 13.56 4.61 -0.47
CA LEU A 61 13.61 3.46 0.44
C LEU A 61 13.69 2.13 -0.33
N ALA A 62 13.04 2.04 -1.50
CA ALA A 62 13.17 0.89 -2.39
C ALA A 62 14.59 0.75 -2.92
N ASP A 63 15.18 1.87 -3.37
CA ASP A 63 16.57 1.89 -3.85
C ASP A 63 17.55 1.41 -2.76
N LEU A 64 17.34 1.82 -1.50
CA LEU A 64 18.15 1.38 -0.34
C LEU A 64 17.94 -0.10 0.01
N ALA A 65 16.70 -0.60 -0.10
CA ALA A 65 16.34 -1.98 0.22
C ALA A 65 16.61 -2.98 -0.93
N GLY A 66 17.21 -2.52 -2.03
CA GLY A 66 17.46 -3.35 -3.23
C GLY A 66 16.19 -3.75 -3.99
N VAL A 67 15.09 -3.02 -3.79
CA VAL A 67 13.80 -3.23 -4.47
C VAL A 67 13.69 -2.25 -5.63
N THR A 68 13.30 -2.72 -6.80
CA THR A 68 13.12 -1.83 -7.95
C THR A 68 11.92 -0.90 -7.74
N ARG A 69 12.00 0.31 -8.29
CA ARG A 69 10.89 1.28 -8.18
C ARG A 69 9.57 0.76 -8.76
N GLN A 70 9.61 -0.05 -9.83
CA GLN A 70 8.40 -0.70 -10.37
C GLN A 70 7.78 -1.68 -9.38
N THR A 71 8.62 -2.46 -8.70
CA THR A 71 8.16 -3.38 -7.66
C THR A 71 7.58 -2.61 -6.46
N ALA A 72 8.15 -1.46 -6.11
CA ALA A 72 7.59 -0.58 -5.08
C ALA A 72 6.22 0.01 -5.50
N ILE A 73 6.05 0.41 -6.76
CA ILE A 73 4.76 0.84 -7.31
C ILE A 73 3.75 -0.31 -7.31
N LEU A 74 4.18 -1.53 -7.63
CA LEU A 74 3.33 -2.71 -7.59
C LEU A 74 2.86 -3.02 -6.17
N ALA A 75 3.77 -2.94 -5.18
CA ALA A 75 3.42 -3.08 -3.77
C ALA A 75 2.41 -2.01 -3.31
N PHE A 76 2.53 -0.78 -3.80
CA PHE A 76 1.52 0.27 -3.61
C PHE A 76 0.15 -0.12 -4.20
N GLN A 77 0.10 -0.55 -5.46
CA GLN A 77 -1.15 -0.93 -6.11
C GLN A 77 -1.86 -2.09 -5.41
N PHE A 78 -1.11 -3.07 -4.89
CA PHE A 78 -1.70 -4.15 -4.10
C PHE A 78 -2.30 -3.62 -2.78
N GLY A 79 -1.71 -2.59 -2.18
CA GLY A 79 -2.25 -1.92 -0.99
C GLY A 79 -3.67 -1.38 -1.19
N GLU A 80 -3.96 -0.90 -2.40
CA GLU A 80 -5.28 -0.34 -2.76
C GLU A 80 -6.41 -1.39 -2.80
N TYR A 81 -6.10 -2.70 -2.73
CA TYR A 81 -7.13 -3.75 -2.59
C TYR A 81 -8.05 -3.51 -1.39
N THR A 82 -7.55 -2.84 -0.35
CA THR A 82 -8.32 -2.53 0.85
C THR A 82 -9.47 -1.54 0.60
N ASN A 83 -9.51 -0.81 -0.52
CA ASN A 83 -10.56 0.14 -0.84
C ASN A 83 -11.97 -0.48 -0.81
N ILE A 84 -12.11 -1.75 -1.20
CA ILE A 84 -13.41 -2.44 -1.28
C ILE A 84 -14.04 -2.74 0.09
N ILE A 85 -13.29 -2.64 1.20
CA ILE A 85 -13.79 -2.91 2.56
C ILE A 85 -13.78 -1.68 3.47
N ILE A 86 -13.01 -0.63 3.14
CA ILE A 86 -12.84 0.56 3.99
C ILE A 86 -14.17 1.34 4.12
N PRO A 87 -14.68 1.58 5.35
CA PRO A 87 -15.97 2.26 5.57
C PRO A 87 -15.91 3.77 5.33
N THR A 88 -14.72 4.36 5.24
CA THR A 88 -14.52 5.78 4.91
C THR A 88 -14.41 6.04 3.40
N SER A 89 -14.29 4.99 2.59
CA SER A 89 -14.24 5.11 1.14
C SER A 89 -15.60 5.54 0.58
N ALA A 90 -15.64 6.76 0.04
CA ALA A 90 -16.86 7.31 -0.57
C ALA A 90 -17.39 6.45 -1.73
N VAL A 91 -16.49 5.82 -2.50
CA VAL A 91 -16.86 4.93 -3.60
C VAL A 91 -17.52 3.67 -3.06
N THR A 92 -16.91 3.01 -2.08
CA THR A 92 -17.44 1.78 -1.47
C THR A 92 -18.76 2.03 -0.77
N MET A 93 -18.84 3.07 0.07
CA MET A 93 -20.07 3.44 0.77
C MET A 93 -21.17 3.90 -0.19
N GLY A 94 -20.81 4.62 -1.27
CA GLY A 94 -21.75 5.00 -2.33
C GLY A 94 -22.35 3.78 -3.05
N ALA A 95 -21.50 2.82 -3.44
CA ALA A 95 -21.94 1.59 -4.08
C ALA A 95 -22.85 0.75 -3.16
N LEU A 96 -22.47 0.57 -1.90
CA LEU A 96 -23.27 -0.16 -0.90
C LEU A 96 -24.61 0.52 -0.63
N SER A 97 -24.64 1.85 -0.58
CA SER A 97 -25.87 2.62 -0.40
C SER A 97 -26.83 2.45 -1.56
N MET A 98 -26.33 2.49 -2.81
CA MET A 98 -27.13 2.24 -4.01
C MET A 98 -27.67 0.81 -4.04
N ALA A 99 -26.86 -0.17 -3.64
CA ALA A 99 -27.24 -1.58 -3.56
C ALA A 99 -28.11 -1.92 -2.32
N ARG A 100 -28.32 -0.98 -1.40
CA ARG A 100 -29.02 -1.17 -0.12
C ARG A 100 -28.41 -2.28 0.76
N VAL A 101 -27.08 -2.42 0.72
CA VAL A 101 -26.33 -3.42 1.50
C VAL A 101 -25.68 -2.74 2.71
N PRO A 102 -25.99 -3.17 3.95
CA PRO A 102 -25.28 -2.70 5.14
C PRO A 102 -23.79 -3.03 5.09
N TRP A 103 -22.93 -2.09 5.50
CA TRP A 103 -21.47 -2.26 5.45
C TRP A 103 -20.97 -3.44 6.28
N ASP A 104 -21.55 -3.70 7.45
CA ASP A 104 -21.17 -4.81 8.33
C ASP A 104 -21.41 -6.18 7.68
N LYS A 105 -22.51 -6.32 6.91
CA LYS A 105 -22.79 -7.52 6.12
C LYS A 105 -21.81 -7.67 4.97
N TRP A 106 -21.53 -6.58 4.27
CA TRP A 106 -20.55 -6.56 3.18
C TRP A 106 -19.14 -6.91 3.66
N ALA A 107 -18.68 -6.30 4.75
CA ALA A 107 -17.36 -6.51 5.31
C ALA A 107 -17.12 -7.99 5.64
N LYS A 108 -18.10 -8.66 6.27
CA LYS A 108 -18.03 -10.10 6.55
C LYS A 108 -18.01 -10.95 5.28
N TRP A 109 -18.77 -10.55 4.27
CA TRP A 109 -18.85 -11.26 3.00
C TRP A 109 -17.58 -11.13 2.15
N VAL A 110 -16.97 -9.94 2.13
CA VAL A 110 -15.76 -9.66 1.33
C VAL A 110 -14.47 -10.07 2.05
N LEU A 111 -14.51 -10.30 3.37
CA LEU A 111 -13.32 -10.65 4.15
C LEU A 111 -12.54 -11.88 3.62
N PRO A 112 -13.18 -13.00 3.21
CA PRO A 112 -12.46 -14.11 2.60
C PRO A 112 -11.71 -13.72 1.32
N LEU A 113 -12.33 -12.87 0.49
CA LEU A 113 -11.70 -12.33 -0.72
C LEU A 113 -10.50 -11.43 -0.36
N MET A 114 -10.63 -10.59 0.67
CA MET A 114 -9.52 -9.75 1.14
C MET A 114 -8.32 -10.60 1.55
N ILE A 115 -8.52 -11.71 2.27
CA ILE A 115 -7.44 -12.62 2.65
C ILE A 115 -6.76 -13.21 1.41
N ILE A 116 -7.54 -13.66 0.42
CA ILE A 116 -7.01 -14.20 -0.83
C ILE A 116 -6.19 -13.14 -1.58
N LEU A 117 -6.69 -11.92 -1.69
CA LEU A 117 -5.99 -10.81 -2.37
C LEU A 117 -4.69 -10.44 -1.66
N PHE A 118 -4.67 -10.44 -0.32
CA PHE A 118 -3.44 -10.20 0.44
C PHE A 118 -2.40 -11.30 0.20
N LEU A 119 -2.81 -12.57 0.27
CA LEU A 119 -1.93 -13.71 0.00
C LEU A 119 -1.40 -13.66 -1.44
N LEU A 120 -2.26 -13.36 -2.41
CA LEU A 120 -1.85 -13.16 -3.80
C LEU A 120 -0.86 -12.00 -3.92
N GLY A 121 -1.09 -10.87 -3.25
CA GLY A 121 -0.15 -9.75 -3.22
C GLY A 121 1.23 -10.17 -2.73
N PHE A 122 1.31 -10.93 -1.63
CA PHE A 122 2.58 -11.47 -1.11
C PHE A 122 3.30 -12.37 -2.12
N ILE A 123 2.56 -13.26 -2.79
CA ILE A 123 3.11 -14.22 -3.77
C ILE A 123 3.56 -13.48 -5.04
N LEU A 124 2.75 -12.56 -5.55
CA LEU A 124 2.99 -11.84 -6.81
C LEU A 124 4.12 -10.81 -6.70
N LEU A 125 4.52 -10.43 -5.50
CA LEU A 125 5.73 -9.61 -5.28
C LEU A 125 7.03 -10.42 -5.38
N ILE A 126 6.99 -11.75 -5.32
CA ILE A 126 8.22 -12.55 -5.38
C ILE A 126 8.89 -12.46 -6.77
N PRO A 127 8.20 -12.74 -7.90
CA PRO A 127 8.85 -12.79 -9.20
C PRO A 127 9.56 -11.49 -9.61
N PRO A 128 8.96 -10.28 -9.46
CA PRO A 128 9.62 -9.02 -9.80
C PRO A 128 10.96 -8.79 -9.12
N ASN A 129 11.11 -9.22 -7.86
CA ASN A 129 12.35 -9.11 -7.10
C ASN A 129 13.42 -10.12 -7.58
N LEU A 130 13.01 -11.30 -8.04
CA LEU A 130 13.94 -12.34 -8.52
C LEU A 130 14.49 -12.04 -9.92
N ILE A 131 13.69 -11.41 -10.78
CA ILE A 131 14.08 -11.10 -12.16
C ILE A 131 14.69 -9.70 -12.31
N GLY A 132 14.71 -8.89 -11.24
CA GLY A 132 15.17 -7.51 -11.30
C GLY A 132 14.31 -6.66 -12.24
N TRP A 133 12.99 -6.64 -12.03
CA TRP A 133 12.06 -5.95 -12.92
C TRP A 133 12.24 -4.42 -12.88
N HIS A 134 12.70 -3.82 -13.97
CA HIS A 134 12.94 -2.37 -14.11
C HIS A 134 11.94 -1.68 -15.03
#